data_AF-A0A935WF22-F1
#
_entry.id   AF-A0A935WF22-F1
#
_cell.length_a   1.000
_cell.length_b   1.000
_cell.length_c   1.000
_cell.angle_alpha   90.00
_cell.angle_beta   90.00
_cell.angle_gamma   90.00
#
_symmetry.space_group_name_H-M   'P 1'
#
loop_
_entity.id
_entity.type
_entity.pdbx_description
1 polymer ?
#
loop_
_entity_poly.entity_id
_entity_poly.type
_entity_poly.pdbx_seq_one_letter_code
_entity_poly.pdbx_strand_id
1 'polypeptide(L)'
;MKRPSDLLGLLAGAVMALSFLPHSLLGWPALRDQLAATGAGADLVAGVMIGWQFGGVAMLAFGLIVITTFVDRLRGERPPLLPVRSIALLYVLFGAWGLLVSGGSLFFLVFLLPGLLTGIAAHRPPAAATS
;
A
#
# COMPACT_ATOMS: atom_id res chain seq x y z
N MET A 1 9.93 8.03 -24.97
CA MET A 1 8.99 6.90 -24.87
C MET A 1 8.65 6.65 -23.41
N LYS A 2 7.36 6.51 -23.04
CA LYS A 2 6.94 6.19 -21.66
C LYS A 2 7.37 4.76 -21.33
N ARG A 3 8.00 4.55 -20.18
CA ARG A 3 8.55 3.24 -19.84
C ARG A 3 7.48 2.34 -19.22
N PRO A 4 7.45 1.04 -19.55
CA PRO A 4 6.53 0.09 -18.92
C PRO A 4 6.62 0.08 -17.39
N SER A 5 7.82 0.32 -16.83
CA SER A 5 8.03 0.40 -15.38
C SER A 5 7.33 1.60 -14.73
N ASP A 6 7.22 2.72 -15.44
CA ASP A 6 6.59 3.92 -14.88
C ASP A 6 5.07 3.80 -14.90
N LEU A 7 4.51 3.19 -15.96
CA LEU A 7 3.10 2.81 -16.02
C LEU A 7 2.74 1.78 -14.93
N LEU A 8 3.61 0.80 -14.71
CA LEU A 8 3.47 -0.17 -13.61
C LEU A 8 3.48 0.53 -12.25
N GLY A 9 4.36 1.51 -12.06
CA GLY A 9 4.43 2.30 -10.83
C GLY A 9 3.15 3.10 -10.58
N LEU A 10 2.59 3.73 -11.61
CA LEU A 10 1.29 4.41 -11.52
C LEU A 10 0.16 3.43 -11.17
N LEU A 11 0.11 2.28 -11.83
CA LEU A 11 -0.89 1.25 -11.54
C LEU A 11 -0.75 0.74 -10.10
N ALA A 12 0.47 0.43 -9.66
CA ALA A 12 0.75 -0.02 -8.31
C ALA A 12 0.36 1.02 -7.26
N GLY A 13 0.68 2.29 -7.50
CA GLY A 13 0.28 3.41 -6.64
C GLY A 13 -1.23 3.62 -6.61
N ALA A 14 -1.92 3.46 -7.73
CA ALA A 14 -3.39 3.54 -7.79
C ALA A 14 -4.06 2.39 -7.04
N VAL A 15 -3.59 1.15 -7.23
CA VAL A 15 -4.06 -0.01 -6.46
C VAL A 15 -3.83 0.22 -4.97
N MET A 16 -2.63 0.63 -4.58
CA MET A 16 -2.29 0.94 -3.18
C MET A 16 -3.19 2.04 -2.58
N ALA A 17 -3.40 3.12 -3.32
CA ALA A 17 -4.25 4.22 -2.88
C ALA A 17 -5.69 3.75 -2.69
N LEU A 18 -6.26 3.03 -3.67
CA LEU A 18 -7.65 2.55 -3.65
C LEU A 18 -7.88 1.45 -2.62
N SER A 19 -6.84 0.71 -2.23
CA SER A 19 -6.91 -0.31 -1.18
C SER A 19 -7.37 0.20 0.18
N PHE A 20 -7.34 1.52 0.44
CA PHE A 20 -7.91 2.09 1.66
C PHE A 20 -9.42 1.84 1.77
N LEU A 21 -10.14 1.73 0.65
CA LEU A 21 -11.59 1.50 0.61
C LEU A 21 -11.95 0.12 1.18
N PRO A 22 -11.47 -1.01 0.63
CA PRO A 22 -11.76 -2.31 1.19
C PRO A 22 -11.19 -2.49 2.59
N HIS A 23 -10.05 -1.86 2.91
CA HIS A 23 -9.52 -1.86 4.27
C HIS A 23 -10.50 -1.17 5.23
N SER A 24 -10.81 0.09 5.00
CA SER A 24 -11.45 0.97 5.99
C SER A 24 -12.97 0.91 5.97
N LEU A 25 -13.57 0.75 4.80
CA LEU A 25 -15.04 0.75 4.63
C LEU A 25 -15.63 -0.66 4.72
N LEU A 26 -14.91 -1.67 4.23
CA LEU A 26 -15.41 -3.06 4.21
C LEU A 26 -14.82 -3.91 5.33
N GLY A 27 -13.52 -3.77 5.61
CA GLY A 27 -12.84 -4.55 6.64
C GLY A 27 -13.22 -4.15 8.06
N TRP A 28 -13.44 -2.86 8.32
CA TRP A 28 -13.79 -2.40 9.67
C TRP A 28 -15.13 -2.96 10.18
N PRO A 29 -16.25 -2.89 9.43
CA PRO A 29 -17.51 -3.48 9.88
C PRO A 29 -17.38 -4.96 10.25
N ALA A 30 -16.70 -5.75 9.41
CA ALA A 30 -16.48 -7.17 9.66
C ALA A 30 -15.67 -7.42 10.94
N LEU A 31 -14.59 -6.65 11.16
CA LEU A 31 -13.78 -6.75 12.37
C LEU A 31 -14.56 -6.30 13.62
N ARG A 32 -15.31 -5.19 13.51
CA ARG A 32 -16.13 -4.67 14.60
C ARG A 32 -17.16 -5.68 15.06
N ASP A 33 -17.83 -6.35 14.12
CA ASP A 33 -18.86 -7.35 14.44
C ASP A 33 -18.23 -8.57 15.13
N GLN A 34 -17.01 -8.98 14.74
CA GLN A 34 -16.25 -10.01 15.44
C GLN A 34 -15.83 -9.59 16.85
N LEU A 35 -15.35 -8.35 17.03
CA LEU A 35 -15.02 -7.80 18.36
C LEU A 35 -16.25 -7.76 19.26
N ALA A 36 -17.40 -7.35 18.72
CA ALA A 36 -18.66 -7.32 19.46
C ALA A 36 -19.09 -8.72 19.91
N ALA A 37 -18.94 -9.73 19.05
CA ALA A 37 -19.24 -11.13 19.37
C ALA A 37 -18.38 -11.69 20.52
N THR A 38 -17.19 -11.13 20.74
CA THR A 38 -16.31 -11.51 21.87
C THR A 38 -16.59 -10.75 23.16
N GLY A 39 -17.56 -9.82 23.17
CA GLY A 39 -17.83 -8.97 24.34
C GLY A 39 -16.73 -7.94 24.60
N ALA A 40 -15.98 -7.53 23.57
CA ALA A 40 -14.92 -6.54 23.69
C ALA A 40 -15.45 -5.21 24.26
N GLY A 41 -14.72 -4.63 25.22
CA GLY A 41 -15.07 -3.34 25.82
C GLY A 41 -15.04 -2.19 24.81
N ALA A 42 -15.88 -1.17 25.03
CA ALA A 42 -16.04 -0.04 24.12
C ALA A 42 -14.72 0.69 23.83
N ASP A 43 -13.86 0.85 24.84
CA ASP A 43 -12.55 1.52 24.69
C ASP A 43 -11.60 0.75 23.78
N LEU A 44 -11.59 -0.59 23.87
CA LEU A 44 -10.79 -1.44 22.99
C LEU A 44 -11.29 -1.34 21.55
N VAL A 45 -12.61 -1.42 21.34
CA VAL A 45 -13.22 -1.27 20.02
C VAL A 45 -12.87 0.09 19.41
N ALA A 46 -12.97 1.17 20.20
CA ALA A 46 -12.62 2.51 19.75
C ALA A 46 -11.13 2.64 19.41
N GLY A 47 -10.24 2.09 20.25
CA GLY A 47 -8.79 2.10 20.00
C GLY A 47 -8.41 1.36 18.71
N VAL A 48 -8.99 0.18 18.50
CA VAL A 48 -8.78 -0.59 17.25
C VAL A 48 -9.35 0.15 16.06
N MET A 49 -10.53 0.77 16.17
CA MET A 49 -11.12 1.58 15.10
C MET A 49 -10.17 2.70 14.66
N ILE A 50 -9.65 3.48 15.62
CA ILE A 50 -8.76 4.61 15.31
C ILE A 50 -7.50 4.12 14.60
N GLY A 51 -6.85 3.07 15.12
CA GLY A 51 -5.68 2.47 14.49
C GLY A 51 -5.97 1.93 13.09
N TRP A 52 -7.14 1.30 12.91
CA TRP A 52 -7.59 0.78 11.63
C TRP A 52 -7.80 1.89 10.59
N GLN A 53 -8.49 2.98 10.96
CA GLN A 53 -8.71 4.11 10.06
C GLN A 53 -7.41 4.85 9.74
N PHE A 54 -6.51 4.97 10.72
CA PHE A 54 -5.18 5.52 10.49
C PHE A 54 -4.39 4.69 9.47
N GLY A 55 -4.44 3.35 9.58
CA GLY A 55 -3.89 2.44 8.58
C GLY A 55 -4.43 2.72 7.17
N GLY A 56 -5.75 2.91 7.03
CA GLY A 56 -6.38 3.30 5.77
C GLY A 56 -5.86 4.63 5.20
N VAL A 57 -5.80 5.68 6.02
CA VAL A 57 -5.28 7.00 5.60
C VAL A 57 -3.80 6.90 5.19
N ALA A 58 -3.00 6.13 5.92
CA ALA A 58 -1.61 5.87 5.57
C ALA A 58 -1.49 5.16 4.22
N MET A 59 -2.35 4.18 3.93
CA MET A 59 -2.37 3.50 2.63
C MET A 59 -2.64 4.47 1.47
N LEU A 60 -3.61 5.37 1.64
CA LEU A 60 -3.90 6.42 0.67
C LEU A 60 -2.68 7.33 0.47
N ALA A 61 -2.08 7.81 1.56
CA ALA A 61 -0.90 8.68 1.49
C ALA A 61 0.28 8.01 0.78
N PHE A 62 0.57 6.74 1.09
CA PHE A 62 1.63 5.99 0.42
C PHE A 62 1.34 5.78 -1.07
N GLY A 63 0.10 5.44 -1.43
CA GLY A 63 -0.31 5.36 -2.84
C GLY A 63 -0.09 6.67 -3.59
N LEU A 64 -0.44 7.81 -2.98
CA LEU A 64 -0.22 9.14 -3.57
C LEU A 64 1.28 9.47 -3.72
N ILE A 65 2.12 9.11 -2.76
CA ILE A 65 3.59 9.27 -2.86
C ILE A 65 4.13 8.47 -4.05
N VAL A 66 3.67 7.22 -4.22
CA VAL A 66 4.07 6.38 -5.36
C VAL A 66 3.60 7.01 -6.68
N ILE A 67 2.33 7.39 -6.77
CA ILE A 67 1.76 8.01 -7.99
C ILE A 67 2.53 9.26 -8.38
N THR A 68 2.72 10.20 -7.46
CA THR A 68 3.42 11.46 -7.72
C THR A 68 4.85 11.22 -8.19
N THR A 69 5.59 10.32 -7.51
CA THR A 69 6.95 9.94 -7.92
C THR A 69 7.00 9.42 -9.37
N PHE A 70 6.04 8.59 -9.78
CA PHE A 70 6.01 8.04 -11.13
C PHE A 70 5.45 9.02 -12.18
N VAL A 71 4.57 9.94 -11.79
CA VAL A 71 4.17 11.07 -12.65
C VAL A 71 5.39 11.94 -12.98
N ASP A 72 6.21 12.29 -11.98
CA ASP A 72 7.41 13.11 -12.20
C ASP A 72 8.43 12.39 -13.09
N ARG A 73 8.60 11.07 -12.92
CA ARG A 73 9.40 10.25 -13.85
C ARG A 73 8.88 10.28 -15.28
N LEU A 74 7.55 10.23 -15.48
CA LEU A 74 6.95 10.36 -16.82
C LEU A 74 7.16 11.75 -17.44
N ARG A 75 7.33 12.78 -16.61
CA ARG A 75 7.71 14.14 -17.03
C ARG A 75 9.21 14.28 -17.34
N GLY A 76 10.00 13.22 -17.12
CA GLY A 76 11.44 13.20 -17.36
C GLY A 76 12.27 13.61 -16.14
N GLU A 77 11.64 13.84 -15.00
CA GLU A 77 12.34 14.16 -13.76
C GLU A 77 13.01 12.92 -13.14
N ARG A 78 13.90 13.15 -12.17
CA ARG A 78 14.64 12.11 -11.46
C ARG A 78 14.37 12.17 -9.95
N PRO A 79 13.12 11.96 -9.51
CA PRO A 79 12.80 12.01 -8.09
C PRO A 79 13.52 10.89 -7.31
N PRO A 80 13.81 11.11 -6.01
CA PRO A 80 14.44 10.10 -5.18
C PRO A 80 13.52 8.87 -5.03
N LEU A 81 14.06 7.68 -5.29
CA LEU A 81 13.29 6.42 -5.20
C LEU A 81 13.33 5.77 -3.82
N LEU A 82 14.09 6.33 -2.88
CA LEU A 82 14.21 5.77 -1.54
C LEU A 82 12.84 5.65 -0.83
N PRO A 83 11.96 6.69 -0.81
CA PRO A 83 10.65 6.56 -0.17
C PRO A 83 9.79 5.45 -0.79
N VAL A 84 9.75 5.37 -2.12
CA VAL A 84 8.99 4.34 -2.84
C VAL A 84 9.50 2.93 -2.53
N ARG A 85 10.83 2.75 -2.45
CA ARG A 85 11.44 1.47 -2.10
C ARG A 85 11.16 1.08 -0.65
N SER A 86 11.20 2.03 0.29
CA SER A 86 10.85 1.80 1.68
C SER A 86 9.38 1.39 1.83
N ILE A 87 8.46 2.08 1.15
CA ILE A 87 7.04 1.71 1.11
C ILE A 87 6.87 0.29 0.56
N ALA A 88 7.48 -0.02 -0.58
CA ALA A 88 7.41 -1.35 -1.19
C ALA A 88 7.88 -2.45 -0.23
N LEU A 89 9.04 -2.26 0.41
CA LEU A 89 9.59 -3.22 1.37
C LEU A 89 8.64 -3.42 2.56
N LEU A 90 8.16 -2.34 3.18
CA LEU A 90 7.28 -2.42 4.34
C LEU A 90 5.94 -3.10 4.00
N TYR A 91 5.38 -2.81 2.83
CA TYR A 91 4.16 -3.46 2.35
C TYR A 91 4.35 -4.97 2.15
N VAL A 92 5.47 -5.38 1.55
CA VAL A 92 5.78 -6.80 1.33
C VAL A 92 5.99 -7.51 2.66
N LEU A 93 6.78 -6.94 3.56
CA LEU A 93 7.03 -7.53 4.88
C LEU A 93 5.75 -7.65 5.70
N PHE A 94 4.92 -6.60 5.74
CA PHE A 94 3.64 -6.63 6.44
C PHE A 94 2.64 -7.62 5.82
N GLY A 95 2.52 -7.61 4.49
CA GLY A 95 1.63 -8.55 3.78
C GLY A 95 2.04 -10.01 3.98
N ALA A 96 3.34 -10.31 3.90
CA ALA A 96 3.87 -11.65 4.13
C ALA A 96 3.66 -12.10 5.59
N TRP A 97 3.96 -11.22 6.54
CA TRP A 97 3.74 -11.47 7.97
C TRP A 97 2.26 -11.73 8.28
N GLY A 98 1.37 -10.87 7.79
CA GLY A 98 -0.07 -11.00 8.00
C GLY A 98 -0.64 -12.28 7.37
N LEU A 99 -0.19 -12.64 6.17
CA LEU A 99 -0.57 -13.90 5.53
C LEU A 99 -0.15 -15.11 6.38
N LEU A 100 1.04 -15.08 6.96
CA LEU A 100 1.54 -16.17 7.81
C LEU A 100 0.74 -16.29 9.12
N VAL A 101 0.56 -15.19 9.85
CA VAL A 101 -0.09 -15.19 11.17
C VAL A 101 -1.59 -15.45 11.08
N SER A 102 -2.24 -15.11 9.96
CA SER A 102 -3.67 -15.34 9.75
C SER A 102 -4.03 -16.71 9.21
N GLY A 103 -3.05 -17.61 9.03
CA GLY A 103 -3.29 -18.92 8.42
C GLY A 103 -3.63 -18.85 6.92
N GLY A 104 -3.11 -17.85 6.21
CA GLY A 104 -3.27 -17.72 4.76
C GLY A 104 -4.44 -16.83 4.32
N SER A 105 -4.92 -15.90 5.15
CA SER A 105 -6.00 -15.00 4.75
C SER A 105 -5.61 -14.15 3.54
N LEU A 106 -6.38 -14.29 2.45
CA LEU A 106 -6.16 -13.57 1.20
C LEU A 106 -6.36 -12.06 1.34
N PHE A 107 -6.95 -11.58 2.44
CA PHE A 107 -7.02 -10.16 2.77
C PHE A 107 -5.65 -9.49 2.69
N PHE A 108 -4.59 -10.16 3.16
CA PHE A 108 -3.23 -9.59 3.17
C PHE A 108 -2.58 -9.45 1.79
N LEU A 109 -3.18 -10.01 0.73
CA LEU A 109 -2.76 -9.73 -0.64
C LEU A 109 -2.93 -8.25 -1.02
N VAL A 110 -3.83 -7.53 -0.34
CA VAL A 110 -4.04 -6.10 -0.51
C VAL A 110 -2.79 -5.26 -0.16
N PHE A 111 -1.87 -5.82 0.64
CA PHE A 111 -0.56 -5.23 0.95
C PHE A 111 0.55 -5.85 0.08
N LEU A 112 0.55 -7.18 -0.03
CA LEU A 112 1.62 -7.90 -0.70
C LEU A 112 1.72 -7.56 -2.19
N LEU A 113 0.60 -7.58 -2.92
CA LEU A 113 0.59 -7.32 -4.36
C LEU A 113 1.06 -5.90 -4.71
N PRO A 114 0.47 -4.81 -4.18
CA PRO A 114 0.94 -3.47 -4.49
C PRO A 114 2.39 -3.24 -4.01
N GLY A 115 2.81 -3.84 -2.90
CA GLY A 115 4.21 -3.80 -2.47
C GLY A 115 5.18 -4.38 -3.50
N LEU A 116 4.90 -5.59 -3.99
CA LEU A 116 5.71 -6.26 -5.02
C LEU A 116 5.73 -5.46 -6.33
N LEU A 117 4.58 -5.02 -6.82
CA LEU A 117 4.48 -4.24 -8.06
C LEU A 117 5.25 -2.91 -7.94
N THR A 118 5.14 -2.23 -6.79
CA THR A 118 5.87 -0.99 -6.51
C THR A 118 7.39 -1.25 -6.47
N GLY A 119 7.83 -2.32 -5.83
CA GLY A 119 9.23 -2.72 -5.77
C GLY A 119 9.82 -2.99 -7.16
N ILE A 120 9.10 -3.74 -8.00
CA ILE A 120 9.48 -4.03 -9.39
C ILE A 120 9.59 -2.72 -10.20
N ALA A 121 8.62 -1.82 -10.06
CA ALA A 121 8.64 -0.52 -10.73
C ALA A 121 9.82 0.36 -10.30
N ALA A 122 10.21 0.32 -9.02
CA ALA A 122 11.25 1.16 -8.43
C ALA A 122 12.69 0.61 -8.56
N HIS A 123 12.85 -0.62 -9.09
CA HIS A 123 14.17 -1.26 -9.21
C HIS A 123 14.98 -0.76 -10.42
N ARG A 124 14.35 -0.15 -11.42
CA ARG A 124 15.07 0.32 -12.62
C ARG A 124 15.53 1.78 -12.50
N PRO A 125 16.83 2.07 -12.72
CA PRO A 125 17.36 3.43 -12.70
C PRO A 125 16.75 4.31 -13.83
N PRO A 126 16.77 5.64 -13.67
CA PRO A 126 16.41 6.57 -14.74
C PRO A 126 17.27 6.32 -15.99
N ALA A 127 16.79 6.68 -17.18
CA ALA A 127 17.64 6.63 -18.37
C ALA A 127 18.89 7.48 -18.10
N ALA A 128 20.07 6.95 -18.45
CA ALA A 128 21.18 7.82 -18.77
C ALA A 128 20.66 8.81 -19.83
N ALA A 129 20.85 10.11 -19.58
CA ALA A 129 20.56 11.09 -20.61
C ALA A 129 21.57 10.79 -21.72
N THR A 130 21.09 10.47 -22.91
CA THR A 130 21.92 10.50 -24.11
C THR A 130 22.23 11.97 -24.34
N SER A 131 23.43 12.38 -23.93
CA SER A 131 24.04 13.67 -24.24
C SER A 131 24.40 13.76 -25.71
#